data_AF-A0A498FCW0-F1
#
_entry.id   AF-A0A498FCW0-F1
#
_cell.length_a   1.000
_cell.length_b   1.000
_cell.length_c   1.000
_cell.angle_alpha   90.00
_cell.angle_beta   90.00
_cell.angle_gamma   90.00
#
_symmetry.space_group_name_H-M   'P 1'
#
loop_
_entity.id
_entity.type
_entity.pdbx_description
1 polymer ?
#
loop_
_entity_poly.entity_id
_entity_poly.type
_entity_poly.pdbx_seq_one_letter_code
_entity_poly.pdbx_strand_id
1 'polypeptide(L)' 'QTPVISENDNAIVMQYQGKPYIRLNGGDWVPYPQ' A
#
# COMPACT_ATOMS: atom_id res chain seq x y z
N GLN A 1 -0.37 -14.44 10.97
CA GLN A 1 -1.18 -13.83 9.90
C GLN A 1 -0.23 -13.04 9.01
N THR A 2 -0.18 -13.35 7.71
CA THR A 2 0.71 -12.68 6.76
C THR A 2 -0.02 -11.46 6.18
N PRO A 3 0.55 -10.25 6.20
CA PRO A 3 -0.08 -9.09 5.59
C PRO A 3 -0.16 -9.28 4.07
N VAL A 4 -1.27 -8.85 3.46
CA VAL A 4 -1.39 -8.79 2.01
C VAL A 4 -0.63 -7.54 1.56
N ILE A 5 0.51 -7.76 0.90
CA ILE A 5 1.34 -6.71 0.31
C ILE A 5 1.40 -6.99 -1.19
N SER A 6 1.14 -5.97 -2.00
CA SER A 6 1.31 -6.01 -3.45
C SER A 6 2.29 -4.91 -3.84
N GLU A 7 3.40 -5.29 -4.47
CA GLU A 7 4.48 -4.38 -4.85
C GLU A 7 4.74 -4.48 -6.35
N ASN A 8 4.90 -3.32 -6.99
CA ASN A 8 5.45 -3.17 -8.33
C ASN A 8 6.56 -2.11 -8.29
N ASP A 9 7.29 -1.94 -9.39
CA ASP A 9 8.50 -1.10 -9.46
C ASP A 9 8.34 0.34 -8.91
N ASN A 10 7.12 0.89 -8.90
CA ASN A 10 6.85 2.27 -8.51
C ASN A 10 5.78 2.40 -7.42
N ALA A 11 5.22 1.30 -6.92
CA ALA A 11 4.10 1.33 -5.98
C ALA A 11 4.08 0.14 -5.03
N ILE A 12 3.79 0.41 -3.76
CA ILE A 12 3.52 -0.60 -2.73
C ILE A 12 2.11 -0.37 -2.22
N VAL A 13 1.28 -1.41 -2.24
CA VAL A 13 -0.06 -1.44 -1.64
C VAL A 13 -0.05 -2.37 -0.44
N MET A 14 -0.57 -1.88 0.70
CA MET A 14 -0.68 -2.67 1.92
C MET A 14 -2.04 -2.51 2.61
N GLN A 15 -2.50 -3.56 3.28
CA GLN A 15 -3.61 -3.46 4.23
C GLN A 15 -3.10 -3.05 5.62
N TYR A 16 -3.53 -1.90 6.10
CA TYR A 16 -3.23 -1.40 7.45
C TYR A 16 -4.53 -1.09 8.20
N GLN A 17 -4.73 -1.73 9.36
CA GLN A 17 -5.96 -1.59 10.17
C GLN A 17 -7.28 -1.80 9.38
N GLY A 18 -7.26 -2.71 8.39
CA GLY A 18 -8.42 -3.02 7.54
C GLY A 18 -8.69 -2.00 6.42
N LYS A 19 -7.77 -1.06 6.18
CA LYS A 19 -7.85 -0.09 5.09
C LYS A 19 -6.65 -0.25 4.15
N PRO A 20 -6.85 -0.17 2.82
CA PRO A 20 -5.76 -0.21 1.87
C PRO A 20 -5.02 1.13 1.82
N TYR A 21 -3.69 1.09 1.84
CA TYR A 21 -2.80 2.23 1.65
C TYR A 21 -1.86 1.96 0.49
N ILE A 22 -1.42 3.03 -0.17
CA ILE A 22 -0.46 3.00 -1.25
C ILE A 22 0.69 3.97 -0.99
N ARG A 23 1.90 3.54 -1.35
CA ARG A 23 3.11 4.34 -1.38
C ARG A 23 3.64 4.34 -2.80
N LEU A 24 3.83 5.52 -3.39
CA LEU A 24 4.34 5.67 -4.76
C LEU A 24 5.78 6.16 -4.75
N ASN A 25 6.67 5.52 -5.52
CA ASN A 25 8.07 5.90 -5.71
C ASN A 25 8.86 6.12 -4.40
N GLY A 26 8.52 5.39 -3.34
CA GLY A 26 9.13 5.59 -2.03
C GLY A 26 8.73 6.89 -1.31
N GLY A 27 7.67 7.58 -1.76
CA GLY A 27 7.10 8.76 -1.09
C GLY A 27 6.30 8.40 0.18
N ASP A 28 5.30 9.21 0.51
CA ASP A 28 4.43 9.00 1.66
C ASP A 28 3.38 7.91 1.41
N TRP A 29 2.88 7.35 2.51
CA TRP A 29 1.70 6.49 2.49
C TRP A 29 0.43 7.33 2.43
N VAL A 30 -0.40 7.05 1.43
CA VAL A 30 -1.72 7.66 1.28
C VAL A 30 -2.80 6.58 1.19
N PRO A 31 -4.06 6.86 1.55
CA PRO A 31 -5.16 5.91 1.36
C PRO A 31 -5.30 5.52 -0.11
N TYR A 32 -5.53 4.23 -0.38
CA TYR A 32 -5.76 3.77 -1.75
C TYR A 32 -7.16 4.23 -2.21
N PRO A 33 -7.27 4.99 -3.30
CA PRO A 33 -8.57 5.37 -3.84
C PRO A 33 -9.31 4.11 -4.34
N GLN A 34 -10.61 4.02 -4.04
CA GLN A 34 -11.48 2.92 -4.51
C GLN A 34 -12.07 3.22 -5.89
#